data_AF-A0A931YIS5-F1
#
_entry.id   AF-A0A931YIS5-F1
#
_cell.length_a   1.000
_cell.length_b   1.000
_cell.length_c   1.000
_cell.angle_alpha   90.00
_cell.angle_beta   90.00
_cell.angle_gamma   90.00
#
_symmetry.space_group_name_H-M   'P 1'
#
loop_
_entity.id
_entity.type
_entity.pdbx_description
1 polymer ?
#
loop_
_entity_poly.entity_id
_entity_poly.type
_entity_poly.pdbx_seq_one_letter_code
_entity_poly.pdbx_strand_id
1 'polypeptide(L)' 'MHDVPVERRTYFPLKPPDPAEARPCPRCGRPAMAPWYLRRDRERRVWRRWVCTACEATQDVPEDESA' A
#
# COMPACT_ATOMS: atom_id res chain seq x y z
N MET A 1 22.35 16.31 13.90
CA MET A 1 21.97 15.10 13.13
C MET A 1 21.19 14.23 14.11
N HIS A 2 19.86 14.30 14.10
CA HIS A 2 19.04 13.54 15.05
C HIS A 2 18.72 12.19 14.40
N ASP A 3 19.37 11.15 14.90
CA ASP A 3 19.12 9.76 14.54
C ASP A 3 17.75 9.39 15.12
N VAL A 4 16.74 9.32 14.26
CA VAL A 4 15.39 8.88 14.67
C VAL A 4 15.43 7.35 14.71
N PRO A 5 15.29 6.71 15.88
CA PRO A 5 15.28 5.26 15.95
C PRO A 5 14.07 4.74 15.16
N VAL A 6 14.33 4.12 14.01
CA VAL A 6 13.32 3.43 13.20
C VAL A 6 12.97 2.15 13.95
N GLU A 7 12.03 2.26 14.88
CA GLU A 7 11.39 1.11 15.49
C GLU A 7 10.74 0.28 14.36
N ARG A 8 11.37 -0.84 13.99
CA ARG A 8 10.86 -1.78 12.96
C ARG A 8 9.62 -2.51 13.51
N ARG A 9 8.53 -1.77 13.75
CA ARG A 9 7.21 -2.38 13.90
C ARG A 9 6.73 -2.74 12.50
N THR A 10 6.85 -4.03 12.16
CA THR A 10 6.13 -4.61 11.02
C THR A 10 4.64 -4.45 11.30
N TYR A 11 4.01 -3.45 10.67
CA TYR A 11 2.57 -3.26 10.74
C TYR A 11 1.91 -4.38 9.93
N PHE A 12 1.40 -5.39 10.63
CA PHE A 12 0.51 -6.38 10.04
C PHE A 12 -0.88 -5.76 9.97
N PRO A 13 -1.48 -5.59 8.78
CA PRO A 13 -2.87 -5.17 8.69
C PRO A 13 -3.76 -6.21 9.39
N LEU A 14 -4.71 -5.74 10.21
CA LEU A 14 -5.67 -6.57 10.97
C LEU A 14 -6.51 -7.49 10.07
N LYS A 15 -6.64 -7.14 8.80
CA LYS A 15 -7.27 -7.94 7.76
C LYS A 15 -6.37 -7.91 6.52
N PRO A 16 -5.95 -9.07 5.97
CA PRO A 16 -5.28 -9.06 4.69
C PRO A 16 -6.26 -8.46 3.66
N PRO A 17 -5.79 -7.56 2.77
CA PRO A 17 -6.61 -7.11 1.65
C PRO A 17 -7.05 -8.36 0.88
N ASP A 18 -8.32 -8.38 0.48
CA ASP A 18 -8.88 -9.55 -0.19
C ASP A 18 -8.04 -9.82 -1.46
N PRO A 19 -7.45 -11.01 -1.64
CA PRO A 19 -6.71 -11.32 -2.86
C PRO A 19 -7.60 -11.21 -4.11
N ALA A 20 -8.92 -11.20 -3.96
CA ALA A 20 -9.89 -10.95 -5.04
C ALA A 20 -10.08 -9.46 -5.39
N GLU A 21 -9.55 -8.49 -4.63
CA GLU A 21 -9.53 -7.06 -4.98
C GLU A 21 -8.44 -6.73 -6.01
N ALA A 22 -8.27 -7.56 -7.04
CA ALA A 22 -7.40 -7.25 -8.16
C ALA A 22 -7.97 -6.06 -8.97
N ARG A 23 -7.56 -4.85 -8.61
CA ARG A 23 -8.05 -3.63 -9.26
C ARG A 23 -7.48 -3.52 -10.68
N PRO A 24 -8.22 -2.90 -11.63
CA PRO A 24 -7.68 -2.60 -12.93
C PRO A 24 -6.56 -1.56 -12.82
N CYS A 25 -5.44 -1.82 -13.49
CA CYS A 25 -4.34 -0.86 -13.56
C CYS A 25 -4.76 0.34 -14.44
N PRO A 26 -4.65 1.59 -13.97
CA PRO A 26 -5.00 2.77 -14.76
C PRO A 26 -4.05 2.99 -15.96
N ARG A 27 -2.88 2.33 -15.97
CA ARG A 27 -1.89 2.44 -17.06
C ARG A 27 -2.14 1.42 -18.17
N CYS A 28 -2.34 0.15 -17.83
CA CYS A 28 -2.43 -0.94 -18.82
C CYS A 28 -3.81 -1.59 -18.91
N GLY A 29 -4.76 -1.22 -18.04
CA GLY A 29 -6.13 -1.74 -18.02
C GLY A 29 -6.30 -3.17 -17.48
N ARG A 30 -5.20 -3.90 -17.19
CA ARG A 30 -5.28 -5.28 -16.70
C ARG A 30 -5.70 -5.34 -15.22
N PRO A 31 -6.53 -6.31 -14.80
CA PRO A 31 -6.87 -6.57 -13.40
C PRO A 31 -5.71 -7.26 -12.69
N ALA A 32 -4.59 -6.54 -12.58
CA ALA A 32 -3.31 -7.05 -12.09
C ALA A 32 -2.69 -6.11 -11.05
N MET A 33 -3.49 -5.20 -10.48
CA MET A 33 -3.04 -4.30 -9.43
C MET A 33 -3.13 -5.04 -8.08
N ALA A 34 -1.99 -5.22 -7.43
CA ALA A 34 -1.88 -5.91 -6.14
C ALA A 34 -1.35 -4.95 -5.06
N PRO A 35 -1.80 -5.08 -3.80
CA PRO A 35 -1.26 -4.32 -2.69
C PRO A 35 0.15 -4.82 -2.36
N TRP A 36 1.10 -3.90 -2.18
CA TRP A 36 2.52 -4.24 -1.99
C TRP A 36 2.96 -3.96 -0.55
N TYR A 37 3.20 -2.71 -0.16
CA TYR A 37 3.54 -2.33 1.23
C TYR A 37 2.65 -1.19 1.75
N LEU A 38 2.54 -1.10 3.07
CA LEU A 38 1.97 0.04 3.76
C LEU A 38 3.09 1.03 4.07
N ARG A 39 2.77 2.31 3.93
CA ARG A 39 3.63 3.42 4.29
C ARG A 39 2.84 4.33 5.21
N ARG A 40 3.46 4.75 6.30
CA ARG A 40 2.92 5.81 7.15
C ARG A 40 3.71 7.09 6.92
N ASP A 41 3.03 8.20 6.72
CA ASP A 41 3.70 9.50 6.60
C ASP A 41 3.90 10.16 7.98
N ARG A 42 4.55 11.34 8.01
CA ARG A 42 4.89 12.05 9.25
C ARG A 42 3.65 12.53 10.02
N GLU A 43 2.55 12.81 9.34
CA GLU A 43 1.24 13.16 9.88
C GLU A 43 0.43 11.93 10.30
N ARG A 44 1.07 10.75 10.37
CA ARG A 44 0.47 9.46 10.76
C ARG A 44 -0.60 8.92 9.80
N ARG A 45 -0.77 9.48 8.59
CA ARG A 45 -1.71 8.91 7.61
C ARG A 45 -1.10 7.66 6.98
N VAL A 46 -1.95 6.66 6.77
CA VAL A 46 -1.55 5.37 6.20
C VAL A 46 -1.83 5.39 4.71
N TRP A 47 -0.86 4.91 3.93
CA TRP A 47 -0.93 4.80 2.49
C TRP A 47 -0.61 3.36 2.09
N ARG A 48 -1.49 2.75 1.33
CA ARG A 48 -1.25 1.45 0.68
C ARG A 48 -0.67 1.71 -0.69
N ARG A 49 0.57 1.28 -0.91
CA ARG A 49 1.10 1.21 -2.26
C ARG A 49 0.55 -0.01 -2.97
N TRP A 50 -0.04 0.22 -4.12
CA TRP A 50 -0.45 -0.77 -5.10
C TRP A 50 0.55 -0.82 -6.24
N VAL A 51 0.85 -2.02 -6.72
CA VAL A 51 1.77 -2.28 -7.82
C VAL A 51 1.07 -3.17 -8.85
N CYS A 52 1.14 -2.79 -10.12
CA CYS A 52 0.69 -3.64 -11.20
C CYS A 52 1.73 -4.72 -11.50
N THR A 53 1.38 -5.99 -11.33
CA THR A 53 2.29 -7.12 -11.61
C THR A 53 2.58 -7.31 -13.11
N ALA A 54 1.83 -6.65 -13.99
CA ALA A 54 2.00 -6.76 -15.44
C ALA A 54 2.84 -5.63 -16.07
N CYS A 55 2.81 -4.41 -15.50
CA CYS A 55 3.49 -3.25 -16.09
C CYS A 55 4.26 -2.40 -15.07
N GLU A 56 4.35 -2.88 -13.83
CA GLU A 56 5.11 -2.28 -12.72
C GLU A 56 4.68 -0.84 -12.38
N ALA A 57 3.51 -0.41 -12.86
CA ALA A 57 2.92 0.86 -12.47
C ALA A 57 2.62 0.85 -10.98
N THR A 58 2.89 1.97 -10.31
CA THR A 58 2.64 2.12 -8.88
C THR A 58 1.56 3.17 -8.65
N GLN A 59 0.72 2.92 -7.65
CA GLN A 59 -0.31 3.85 -7.21
C GLN A 59 -0.36 3.84 -5.69
N ASP A 60 -0.26 5.01 -5.06
CA ASP A 60 -0.44 5.15 -3.62
C ASP A 60 -1.88 5.53 -3.34
N VAL A 61 -2.57 4.71 -2.56
CA VAL A 61 -3.96 4.90 -2.16
C VAL A 61 -3.98 5.19 -0.66
N PRO A 62 -4.62 6.28 -0.19
CA PRO A 62 -4.80 6.50 1.23
C PRO A 62 -5.64 5.36 1.81
N GLU A 63 -5.16 4.73 2.88
CA GLU A 63 -5.89 3.72 3.63
C GLU A 63 -6.45 4.43 4.87
N ASP A 64 -7.77 4.51 4.97
CA ASP A 64 -8.41 5.02 6.17
C ASP A 64 -8.25 3.96 7.28
N GLU A 65 -7.76 4.36 8.47
CA GLU A 65 -7.65 3.41 9.59
C GLU A 65 -9.03 3.00 10.16
N SER A 66 -10.15 3.38 9.53
CA SER A 66 -11.50 3.12 10.03
C SER A 66 -12.31 2.19 9.11
N ALA A 67 -12.33 0.90 9.47
CA ALA A 67 -13.55 0.07 9.63
C ALA A 67 -13.19 -1.38 10.01
#